data_AF-A0A1Z5ICM3-F1
#
_entry.id   AF-A0A1Z5ICM3-F1
#
_cell.length_a   1.000
_cell.length_b   1.000
_cell.length_c   1.000
_cell.angle_alpha   90.00
_cell.angle_beta   90.00
_cell.angle_gamma   90.00
#
_symmetry.space_group_name_H-M   'P 1'
#
loop_
_entity.id
_entity.type
_entity.pdbx_description
1 polymer ?
#
loop_
_entity_poly.entity_id
_entity_poly.type
_entity_poly.pdbx_seq_one_letter_code
_entity_poly.pdbx_strand_id
1 'polypeptide(L)'
;MMKNKALLGTLAVAFGLFGGVLLSQPATAQASSTFSRSTLNNPTGYYYTNKGQYAFRWASLKRSGKTYHFISMANFKNGTVYTGGISRYEISRNRRTFTTTFKLYSNAGNLSSATYKFGLYKLSTSKYRVKQYSYKAGKLLSNKGTTYSITRTTKNPFSRMFDAYTKQDLTNQVTNALQKRYEDGYTSVDPDSTDGQKAIYTGVHTGYTYIKDAFSLKDINK
;
A
#
# COMPACT_ATOMS: atom_id res chain seq x y z
N MET A 1 33.93 -6.10 -37.03
CA MET A 1 34.24 -6.81 -35.78
C MET A 1 33.82 -5.90 -34.61
N MET A 2 32.93 -6.39 -33.73
CA MET A 2 32.40 -5.79 -32.46
C MET A 2 31.68 -4.42 -32.57
N LYS A 3 30.34 -4.37 -32.67
CA LYS A 3 29.27 -4.47 -31.64
C LYS A 3 29.12 -3.21 -30.75
N ASN A 4 28.08 -2.39 -30.98
CA ASN A 4 26.84 -2.49 -30.18
C ASN A 4 25.70 -1.58 -30.69
N LYS A 5 24.50 -2.12 -30.59
CA LYS A 5 23.19 -1.57 -30.99
C LYS A 5 22.49 -0.89 -29.81
N ALA A 6 21.51 -0.05 -30.20
CA ALA A 6 20.34 0.41 -29.46
C ALA A 6 20.59 1.57 -28.47
N LEU A 7 19.73 2.59 -28.39
CA LEU A 7 18.29 2.45 -28.27
C LEU A 7 17.56 3.72 -28.74
N LEU A 8 16.51 3.50 -29.55
CA LEU A 8 15.49 4.47 -29.95
C LEU A 8 14.84 5.14 -28.73
N GLY A 9 14.88 6.47 -28.69
CA GLY A 9 14.09 7.30 -27.80
C GLY A 9 13.11 8.15 -28.62
N THR A 10 11.82 7.84 -28.52
CA THR A 10 10.67 8.66 -28.96
C THR A 10 9.60 8.42 -27.89
N LEU A 11 8.84 9.35 -27.32
CA LEU A 11 8.26 10.61 -27.80
C LEU A 11 8.36 11.68 -26.70
N ALA A 12 8.67 12.92 -27.10
CA ALA A 12 8.22 14.12 -26.42
C ALA A 12 7.32 14.88 -27.41
N VAL A 13 6.07 15.10 -27.04
CA VAL A 13 5.19 16.05 -27.74
C VAL A 13 4.83 17.11 -26.71
N ALA A 14 5.39 18.30 -26.89
CA ALA A 14 4.90 19.53 -26.28
C ALA A 14 5.12 20.65 -27.30
N PHE A 15 4.05 21.04 -27.98
CA PHE A 15 4.00 22.22 -28.82
C PHE A 15 3.36 23.38 -28.03
N GLY A 16 4.01 24.53 -28.09
CA GLY A 16 3.37 25.85 -27.99
C GLY A 16 3.47 26.56 -26.63
N LEU A 17 3.85 27.82 -26.47
CA LEU A 17 4.57 28.85 -27.24
C LEU A 17 4.47 30.16 -26.39
N PHE A 18 5.54 30.97 -26.39
CA PHE A 18 5.68 32.38 -25.92
C PHE A 18 5.81 32.72 -24.42
N GLY A 19 6.85 33.52 -24.12
CA GLY A 19 6.98 34.34 -22.91
C GLY A 19 8.32 34.17 -22.20
N GLY A 20 9.29 35.04 -22.49
CA GLY A 20 10.60 35.05 -21.85
C GLY A 20 10.49 35.23 -20.32
N VAL A 21 10.95 34.22 -19.58
CA VAL A 21 11.30 34.32 -18.16
C VAL A 21 12.61 33.59 -18.02
N LEU A 22 13.58 34.21 -17.33
CA LEU A 22 14.89 33.65 -17.03
C LEU A 22 14.76 32.15 -16.68
N LEU A 23 15.43 31.32 -17.48
CA LEU A 23 15.64 29.91 -17.17
C LEU A 23 16.55 29.83 -15.93
N SER A 24 15.96 29.96 -14.75
CA SER A 24 16.52 29.32 -13.58
C SER A 24 16.52 27.83 -13.91
N GLN A 25 17.68 27.30 -14.25
CA GLN A 25 17.85 25.85 -14.33
C GLN A 25 17.30 25.29 -13.02
N PRO A 26 16.29 24.41 -13.03
CA PRO A 26 15.82 23.81 -11.80
C PRO A 26 17.04 23.14 -11.20
N ALA A 27 17.52 23.66 -10.06
CA ALA A 27 18.58 23.03 -9.32
C ALA A 27 18.15 21.57 -9.17
N THR A 28 18.88 20.66 -9.83
CA THR A 28 18.57 19.23 -9.77
C THR A 28 18.76 18.85 -8.32
N ALA A 29 17.68 18.87 -7.54
CA ALA A 29 17.70 18.59 -6.12
C ALA A 29 18.25 17.17 -5.99
N GLN A 30 19.51 17.07 -5.54
CA GLN A 30 20.21 15.81 -5.43
C GLN A 30 19.35 14.87 -4.57
N ALA A 31 18.94 13.75 -5.14
CA ALA A 31 18.00 12.85 -4.49
C ALA A 31 18.60 12.34 -3.18
N SER A 32 18.04 12.77 -2.05
CA SER A 32 18.57 12.41 -0.74
C SER A 32 18.41 10.91 -0.50
N SER A 33 19.53 10.23 -0.27
CA SER A 33 19.59 8.80 0.10
C SER A 33 19.45 8.56 1.61
N THR A 34 19.15 9.61 2.40
CA THR A 34 19.05 9.54 3.86
C THR A 34 17.70 10.06 4.37
N PHE A 35 17.26 9.55 5.51
CA PHE A 35 16.08 10.03 6.21
C PHE A 35 16.41 11.29 7.00
N SER A 36 15.48 12.24 7.04
CA SER A 36 15.53 13.35 8.00
C SER A 36 15.33 12.80 9.41
N ARG A 37 15.97 13.40 10.42
CA ARG A 37 15.65 13.10 11.82
C ARG A 37 14.19 13.42 12.14
N SER A 38 13.62 14.45 11.49
CA SER A 38 12.21 14.80 11.62
C SER A 38 11.26 13.68 11.17
N THR A 39 11.72 12.71 10.37
CA THR A 39 10.91 11.52 10.01
C THR A 39 10.54 10.67 11.22
N LEU A 40 11.32 10.70 12.31
CA LEU A 40 10.98 10.01 13.57
C LEU A 40 9.66 10.50 14.18
N ASN A 41 9.31 11.76 13.96
CA ASN A 41 8.15 12.37 14.60
C ASN A 41 6.87 12.21 13.77
N ASN A 42 7.00 12.14 12.45
CA ASN A 42 5.85 12.04 11.55
C ASN A 42 6.23 11.39 10.20
N PRO A 43 6.30 10.06 10.11
CA PRO A 43 6.49 9.40 8.83
C PRO A 43 5.24 9.58 7.95
N THR A 44 5.44 9.97 6.69
CA THR A 44 4.35 10.28 5.75
C THR A 44 4.52 9.61 4.39
N GLY A 45 3.41 9.56 3.65
CA GLY A 45 3.31 9.02 2.30
C GLY A 45 2.83 7.57 2.29
N TYR A 46 2.50 7.12 1.08
CA TYR A 46 2.15 5.75 0.78
C TYR A 46 3.35 5.06 0.13
N TYR A 47 3.55 3.80 0.48
CA TYR A 47 4.66 3.00 -0.02
C TYR A 47 4.07 1.76 -0.66
N TYR A 48 4.41 1.48 -1.92
CA TYR A 48 3.84 0.34 -2.63
C TYR A 48 4.84 -0.37 -3.54
N THR A 49 4.60 -1.67 -3.72
CA THR A 49 5.35 -2.52 -4.65
C THR A 49 4.38 -3.37 -5.46
N ASN A 50 4.47 -3.25 -6.80
CA ASN A 50 3.69 -4.06 -7.72
C ASN A 50 4.12 -5.53 -7.63
N LYS A 51 5.44 -5.80 -7.60
CA LYS A 51 5.99 -7.16 -7.52
C LYS A 51 5.61 -7.87 -6.22
N GLY A 52 5.54 -7.15 -5.11
CA GLY A 52 5.09 -7.71 -3.84
C GLY A 52 3.58 -7.69 -3.64
N GLN A 53 2.82 -7.07 -4.57
CA GLN A 53 1.38 -6.83 -4.51
C GLN A 53 0.95 -6.25 -3.16
N TYR A 54 1.69 -5.24 -2.70
CA TYR A 54 1.57 -4.74 -1.32
C TYR A 54 1.69 -3.23 -1.25
N ALA A 55 0.94 -2.61 -0.35
CA ALA A 55 1.13 -1.23 0.04
C ALA A 55 1.05 -1.04 1.55
N PHE A 56 1.67 0.01 2.04
CA PHE A 56 1.52 0.43 3.42
C PHE A 56 1.66 1.93 3.58
N ARG A 57 1.23 2.43 4.74
CA ARG A 57 1.38 3.82 5.14
C ARG A 57 1.44 3.92 6.66
N TRP A 58 2.01 5.01 7.11
CA TRP A 58 1.83 5.48 8.48
C TRP A 58 0.64 6.42 8.57
N ALA A 59 0.03 6.45 9.75
CA ALA A 59 -0.98 7.43 10.14
C ALA A 59 -0.82 7.78 11.61
N SER A 60 -1.35 8.94 11.98
CA SER A 60 -1.37 9.40 13.37
C SER A 60 -2.76 9.94 13.68
N LEU A 61 -3.23 9.68 14.90
CA LEU A 61 -4.50 10.17 15.44
C LEU A 61 -4.22 10.96 16.71
N LYS A 62 -4.83 12.14 16.86
CA LYS A 62 -4.82 12.87 18.13
C LYS A 62 -6.14 12.62 18.85
N ARG A 63 -6.09 12.13 20.10
CA ARG A 63 -7.25 12.02 21.00
C ARG A 63 -6.85 12.42 22.41
N SER A 64 -7.64 13.28 23.04
CA SER A 64 -7.45 13.73 24.43
C SER A 64 -6.02 14.19 24.72
N GLY A 65 -5.44 15.00 23.84
CA GLY A 65 -4.07 15.52 23.95
C GLY A 65 -2.95 14.51 23.63
N LYS A 66 -3.27 13.23 23.41
CA LYS A 66 -2.29 12.18 23.07
C LYS A 66 -2.29 11.90 21.57
N THR A 67 -1.09 11.66 21.01
CA THR A 67 -0.93 11.24 19.61
C THR A 67 -0.67 9.73 19.58
N TYR A 68 -1.50 9.01 18.84
CA TYR A 68 -1.39 7.57 18.59
C TYR A 68 -0.88 7.36 17.18
N HIS A 69 0.09 6.47 17.01
CA HIS A 69 0.71 6.18 15.72
C HIS A 69 0.34 4.78 15.24
N PHE A 70 -0.03 4.70 13.96
CA PHE A 70 -0.52 3.49 13.32
C PHE A 70 0.25 3.20 12.04
N ILE A 71 0.31 1.93 11.69
CA ILE A 71 0.68 1.46 10.36
C ILE A 71 -0.51 0.70 9.77
N SER A 72 -0.86 1.01 8.53
CA SER A 72 -1.81 0.22 7.75
C SER A 72 -1.07 -0.45 6.60
N MET A 73 -1.38 -1.71 6.36
CA MET A 73 -0.68 -2.59 5.44
C MET A 73 -1.68 -3.41 4.64
N ALA A 74 -1.71 -3.24 3.33
CA ALA A 74 -2.57 -3.99 2.43
C ALA A 74 -1.75 -5.02 1.63
N ASN A 75 -2.15 -6.29 1.74
CA ASN A 75 -1.73 -7.37 0.86
C ASN A 75 -2.81 -7.60 -0.21
N PHE A 76 -2.58 -7.05 -1.40
CA PHE A 76 -3.56 -7.08 -2.48
C PHE A 76 -3.72 -8.47 -3.09
N LYS A 77 -2.74 -9.37 -2.95
CA LYS A 77 -2.88 -10.75 -3.42
C LYS A 77 -4.09 -11.47 -2.78
N ASN A 78 -4.36 -11.17 -1.51
CA ASN A 78 -5.40 -11.85 -0.74
C ASN A 78 -6.51 -10.88 -0.29
N GLY A 79 -6.53 -9.64 -0.80
CA GLY A 79 -7.46 -8.60 -0.37
C GLY A 79 -7.42 -8.28 1.14
N THR A 80 -6.30 -8.55 1.82
CA THR A 80 -6.21 -8.44 3.29
C THR A 80 -5.57 -7.13 3.70
N VAL A 81 -6.12 -6.48 4.73
CA VAL A 81 -5.52 -5.32 5.39
C VAL A 81 -5.19 -5.65 6.84
N TYR A 82 -3.99 -5.23 7.26
CA TYR A 82 -3.53 -5.32 8.63
C TYR A 82 -3.30 -3.91 9.17
N THR A 83 -3.78 -3.67 10.38
CA THR A 83 -3.53 -2.43 11.11
C THR A 83 -2.70 -2.74 12.34
N GLY A 84 -1.67 -1.92 12.61
CA GLY A 84 -0.82 -2.08 13.77
C GLY A 84 -0.62 -0.77 14.53
N GLY A 85 -0.57 -0.88 15.86
CA GLY A 85 -0.14 0.20 16.74
C GLY A 85 1.38 0.24 16.80
N ILE A 86 1.95 1.42 16.63
CA ILE A 86 3.40 1.61 16.59
C ILE A 86 3.90 1.98 17.98
N SER A 87 4.93 1.27 18.44
CA SER A 87 5.56 1.52 19.73
C SER A 87 6.88 2.27 19.62
N ARG A 88 7.60 2.17 18.49
CA ARG A 88 8.93 2.76 18.34
C ARG A 88 9.30 3.06 16.89
N TYR A 89 9.99 4.18 16.71
CA TYR A 89 10.75 4.52 15.51
C TYR A 89 12.25 4.60 15.82
N GLU A 90 13.07 4.14 14.88
CA GLU A 90 14.53 4.27 14.95
C GLU A 90 15.07 4.69 13.58
N ILE A 91 16.12 5.49 13.55
CA ILE A 91 16.91 5.76 12.33
C ILE A 91 18.33 5.26 12.56
N SER A 92 18.88 4.53 11.59
CA SER A 92 20.26 4.04 11.67
C SER A 92 21.28 5.19 11.76
N ARG A 93 22.50 4.92 12.25
CA ARG A 93 23.56 5.94 12.38
C ARG A 93 23.86 6.68 11.07
N ASN A 94 23.91 5.94 9.95
CA ASN A 94 24.10 6.50 8.60
C ASN A 94 22.82 7.08 7.98
N ARG A 95 21.71 7.08 8.73
CA ARG A 95 20.38 7.60 8.34
C ARG A 95 19.78 6.95 7.10
N ARG A 96 20.26 5.79 6.68
CA ARG A 96 19.74 5.09 5.48
C ARG A 96 18.58 4.15 5.77
N THR A 97 18.40 3.72 7.02
CA THR A 97 17.32 2.82 7.41
C THR A 97 16.42 3.51 8.44
N PHE A 98 15.12 3.59 8.13
CA PHE A 98 14.08 3.96 9.07
C PHE A 98 13.37 2.69 9.51
N THR A 99 13.32 2.45 10.81
CA THR A 99 12.83 1.22 11.39
C THR A 99 11.58 1.48 12.20
N THR A 100 10.56 0.66 11.99
CA THR A 100 9.28 0.73 12.72
C THR A 100 9.07 -0.57 13.49
N THR A 101 8.75 -0.44 14.78
CA THR A 101 8.31 -1.54 15.65
C THR A 101 6.83 -1.38 15.93
N PHE A 102 6.06 -2.44 15.77
CA PHE A 102 4.60 -2.40 15.88
C PHE A 102 4.03 -3.71 16.42
N LYS A 103 2.78 -3.66 16.89
CA LYS A 103 1.94 -4.81 17.25
C LYS A 103 0.66 -4.72 16.44
N LEU A 104 0.11 -5.85 16.01
CA LEU A 104 -1.12 -5.86 15.21
C LEU A 104 -2.35 -5.66 16.10
N TYR A 105 -3.38 -5.01 15.57
CA TYR A 105 -4.71 -5.04 16.15
C TYR A 105 -5.46 -6.30 15.73
N SER A 106 -6.22 -6.89 16.64
CA SER A 106 -7.23 -7.89 16.32
C SER A 106 -8.48 -7.23 15.75
N ASN A 107 -9.40 -8.04 15.21
CA ASN A 107 -10.69 -7.56 14.72
C ASN A 107 -11.54 -6.92 15.84
N ALA A 108 -11.30 -7.29 17.11
CA ALA A 108 -11.95 -6.70 18.28
C ALA A 108 -11.25 -5.41 18.78
N GLY A 109 -10.21 -4.94 18.09
CA GLY A 109 -9.48 -3.71 18.46
C GLY A 109 -8.42 -3.88 19.55
N ASN A 110 -8.12 -5.12 19.95
CA ASN A 110 -7.09 -5.41 20.97
C ASN A 110 -5.71 -5.55 20.32
N LEU A 111 -4.65 -5.07 20.98
CA LEU A 111 -3.27 -5.26 20.50
C LEU A 111 -2.80 -6.71 20.74
N SER A 112 -2.17 -7.30 19.73
CA SER A 112 -1.52 -8.61 19.83
C SER A 112 -0.32 -8.57 20.79
N SER A 113 -0.02 -9.68 21.44
CA SER A 113 1.21 -9.84 22.22
C SER A 113 2.47 -9.82 21.34
N ALA A 114 2.38 -10.39 20.13
CA ALA A 114 3.47 -10.47 19.17
C ALA A 114 3.96 -9.10 18.71
N THR A 115 5.28 -8.90 18.78
CA THR A 115 5.94 -7.67 18.33
C THR A 115 6.62 -7.90 16.99
N TYR A 116 6.36 -7.01 16.05
CA TYR A 116 6.92 -7.03 14.69
C TYR A 116 7.83 -5.83 14.48
N LYS A 117 8.82 -5.99 13.60
CA LYS A 117 9.80 -4.94 13.28
C LYS A 117 10.21 -5.05 11.82
N PHE A 118 10.30 -3.91 11.13
CA PHE A 118 10.86 -3.83 9.79
C PHE A 118 11.69 -2.57 9.60
N GLY A 119 12.70 -2.67 8.72
CA GLY A 119 13.52 -1.57 8.25
C GLY A 119 13.15 -1.17 6.81
N LEU A 120 12.86 0.11 6.62
CA LEU A 120 12.73 0.74 5.32
C LEU A 120 14.08 1.39 4.96
N TYR A 121 14.77 0.82 3.97
CA TYR A 121 16.06 1.33 3.50
C TYR A 121 15.86 2.34 2.37
N LYS A 122 16.43 3.54 2.48
CA LYS A 122 16.29 4.60 1.48
C LYS A 122 17.34 4.47 0.38
N LEU A 123 16.84 4.41 -0.87
CA LEU A 123 17.68 4.46 -2.06
C LEU A 123 17.72 5.90 -2.61
N SER A 124 16.56 6.53 -2.70
CA SER A 124 16.38 7.91 -3.17
C SER A 124 15.13 8.54 -2.52
N THR A 125 14.72 9.72 -2.99
CA THR A 125 13.53 10.43 -2.50
C THR A 125 12.24 9.61 -2.64
N SER A 126 12.10 8.81 -3.70
CA SER A 126 10.89 8.04 -3.99
C SER A 126 11.11 6.53 -4.04
N LYS A 127 12.35 6.05 -3.92
CA LYS A 127 12.69 4.62 -4.00
C LYS A 127 13.32 4.13 -2.72
N TYR A 128 12.85 2.96 -2.29
CA TYR A 128 13.26 2.33 -1.04
C TYR A 128 13.36 0.82 -1.21
N ARG A 129 13.91 0.13 -0.22
CA ARG A 129 13.84 -1.33 -0.07
C ARG A 129 13.18 -1.68 1.26
N VAL A 130 12.35 -2.70 1.25
CA VAL A 130 11.75 -3.28 2.44
C VAL A 130 11.64 -4.79 2.27
N LYS A 131 11.62 -5.54 3.37
CA LYS A 131 11.37 -6.99 3.30
C LYS A 131 9.95 -7.34 3.71
N GLN A 132 9.44 -8.41 3.13
CA GLN A 132 8.16 -9.01 3.50
C GLN A 132 8.37 -10.47 3.87
N TYR A 133 7.61 -10.93 4.86
CA TYR A 133 7.66 -12.31 5.34
C TYR A 133 6.25 -12.82 5.64
N SER A 134 6.00 -14.09 5.36
CA SER A 134 4.74 -14.76 5.67
C SER A 134 4.79 -15.37 7.06
N TYR A 135 4.11 -14.72 8.01
CA TYR A 135 3.87 -15.25 9.35
C TYR A 135 2.55 -16.03 9.39
N LYS A 136 2.28 -16.72 10.51
CA LYS A 136 0.94 -17.29 10.80
C LYS A 136 -0.16 -16.22 10.74
N ALA A 137 0.15 -15.00 11.19
CA ALA A 137 -0.77 -13.86 11.13
C ALA A 137 -0.98 -13.31 9.71
N GLY A 138 -0.18 -13.72 8.74
CA GLY A 138 -0.23 -13.24 7.36
C GLY A 138 1.09 -12.69 6.83
N LYS A 139 1.05 -12.16 5.61
CA LYS A 139 2.21 -11.56 4.95
C LYS A 139 2.40 -10.12 5.46
N LEU A 140 3.49 -9.88 6.19
CA LEU A 140 3.76 -8.60 6.84
C LEU A 140 5.10 -8.02 6.41
N LEU A 141 5.31 -6.73 6.67
CA LEU A 141 6.64 -6.11 6.62
C LEU A 141 7.52 -6.71 7.72
N SER A 142 8.78 -6.99 7.39
CA SER A 142 9.71 -7.66 8.31
C SER A 142 11.16 -7.24 8.06
N ASN A 143 12.05 -7.63 8.97
CA ASN A 143 13.51 -7.66 8.74
C ASN A 143 14.00 -8.97 8.12
N LYS A 144 13.11 -9.96 8.02
CA LYS A 144 13.34 -11.28 7.40
C LYS A 144 12.56 -11.40 6.09
N GLY A 145 12.84 -12.45 5.33
CA GLY A 145 12.13 -12.77 4.09
C GLY A 145 12.63 -11.99 2.87
N THR A 146 11.75 -11.88 1.88
CA THR A 146 12.08 -11.41 0.53
C THR A 146 12.17 -9.89 0.49
N THR A 147 13.23 -9.37 -0.12
CA THR A 147 13.42 -7.92 -0.31
C THR A 147 12.70 -7.43 -1.57
N TYR A 148 11.97 -6.32 -1.44
CA TYR A 148 11.29 -5.65 -2.54
C TYR A 148 11.77 -4.22 -2.68
N SER A 149 11.95 -3.78 -3.93
CA SER A 149 11.97 -2.35 -4.24
C SER A 149 10.55 -1.79 -4.10
N ILE A 150 10.45 -0.66 -3.41
CA ILE A 150 9.18 -0.03 -3.07
C ILE A 150 9.21 1.45 -3.44
N THR A 151 8.09 1.96 -3.96
CA THR A 151 7.94 3.34 -4.39
C THR A 151 7.13 4.12 -3.36
N ARG A 152 7.63 5.30 -2.96
CA ARG A 152 6.89 6.28 -2.17
C ARG A 152 6.10 7.21 -3.08
N THR A 153 4.85 7.47 -2.72
CA THR A 153 3.95 8.39 -3.41
C THR A 153 3.09 9.16 -2.40
N THR A 154 2.64 10.35 -2.79
CA THR A 154 1.65 11.14 -2.03
C THR A 154 0.22 10.70 -2.35
N LYS A 155 -0.03 10.24 -3.58
CA LYS A 155 -1.32 9.72 -4.01
C LYS A 155 -1.54 8.32 -3.45
N ASN A 156 -2.72 8.07 -2.87
CA ASN A 156 -3.09 6.75 -2.36
C ASN A 156 -3.11 5.72 -3.51
N PRO A 157 -2.28 4.66 -3.48
CA PRO A 157 -2.19 3.68 -4.56
C PRO A 157 -3.32 2.63 -4.51
N PHE A 158 -4.22 2.69 -3.53
CA PHE A 158 -5.16 1.63 -3.21
C PHE A 158 -6.00 1.18 -4.41
N SER A 159 -6.76 2.09 -5.03
CA SER A 159 -7.69 1.72 -6.12
C SER A 159 -6.96 1.04 -7.27
N ARG A 160 -5.85 1.63 -7.73
CA ARG A 160 -5.00 1.06 -8.78
C ARG A 160 -4.51 -0.34 -8.43
N MET A 161 -4.11 -0.57 -7.18
CA MET A 161 -3.59 -1.87 -6.75
C MET A 161 -4.69 -2.90 -6.52
N PHE A 162 -5.84 -2.48 -6.03
CA PHE A 162 -7.02 -3.32 -5.90
C PHE A 162 -7.49 -3.80 -7.28
N ASP A 163 -7.64 -2.88 -8.23
CA ASP A 163 -8.06 -3.22 -9.59
C ASP A 163 -7.07 -4.16 -10.27
N ALA A 164 -5.76 -3.94 -10.07
CA ALA A 164 -4.72 -4.75 -10.69
C ALA A 164 -4.54 -6.16 -10.08
N TYR A 165 -4.83 -6.33 -8.78
CA TYR A 165 -4.39 -7.54 -8.05
C TYR A 165 -5.44 -8.20 -7.15
N THR A 166 -6.58 -7.57 -6.90
CA THR A 166 -7.59 -8.08 -5.95
C THR A 166 -8.96 -8.24 -6.58
N LYS A 167 -9.34 -7.32 -7.48
CA LYS A 167 -10.71 -7.22 -8.01
C LYS A 167 -11.17 -8.51 -8.67
N GLN A 168 -10.33 -9.12 -9.50
CA GLN A 168 -10.68 -10.36 -10.21
C GLN A 168 -10.91 -11.52 -9.22
N ASP A 169 -9.99 -11.75 -8.28
CA ASP A 169 -10.13 -12.81 -7.29
C ASP A 169 -11.35 -12.61 -6.39
N LEU A 170 -11.65 -11.36 -6.01
CA LEU A 170 -12.86 -11.05 -5.24
C LEU A 170 -14.12 -11.28 -6.08
N THR A 171 -14.12 -10.91 -7.36
CA THR A 171 -15.23 -11.16 -8.27
C THR A 171 -15.50 -12.65 -8.38
N ASN A 172 -14.46 -13.46 -8.55
CA ASN A 172 -14.58 -14.92 -8.60
C ASN A 172 -15.13 -15.49 -7.29
N GLN A 173 -14.66 -15.02 -6.13
CA GLN A 173 -15.16 -15.47 -4.83
C GLN A 173 -16.65 -15.14 -4.64
N VAL A 174 -17.07 -13.92 -4.97
CA VAL A 174 -18.48 -13.50 -4.86
C VAL A 174 -19.36 -14.27 -5.85
N THR A 175 -18.89 -14.46 -7.08
CA THR A 175 -19.60 -15.23 -8.11
C THR A 175 -19.79 -16.68 -7.67
N ASN A 176 -18.72 -17.34 -7.21
CA ASN A 176 -18.80 -18.72 -6.72
C ASN A 176 -19.71 -18.87 -5.50
N ALA A 177 -19.70 -17.89 -4.59
CA ALA A 177 -20.58 -17.89 -3.43
C ALA A 177 -22.05 -17.72 -3.83
N LEU A 178 -22.35 -16.88 -4.83
CA LEU A 178 -23.70 -16.72 -5.36
C LEU A 178 -24.17 -17.97 -6.12
N GLN A 179 -23.33 -18.52 -7.00
CA GLN A 179 -23.58 -19.76 -7.73
C GLN A 179 -23.93 -20.90 -6.79
N LYS A 180 -23.12 -21.11 -5.74
CA LYS A 180 -23.40 -22.15 -4.76
C LYS A 180 -24.74 -21.95 -4.07
N ARG A 181 -25.08 -20.71 -3.68
CA ARG A 181 -26.38 -20.42 -3.04
C ARG A 181 -27.55 -20.62 -3.99
N TYR A 182 -27.36 -20.39 -5.29
CA TYR A 182 -28.37 -20.62 -6.31
C TYR A 182 -28.59 -22.13 -6.53
N GLU A 183 -27.52 -22.90 -6.71
CA GLU A 183 -27.55 -24.36 -6.85
C GLU A 183 -28.16 -25.07 -5.62
N ASP A 184 -27.83 -24.58 -4.41
CA ASP A 184 -28.37 -25.09 -3.15
C ASP A 184 -29.82 -24.63 -2.88
N GLY A 185 -30.41 -23.80 -3.76
CA GLY A 185 -31.78 -23.29 -3.62
C GLY A 185 -31.96 -22.22 -2.53
N TYR A 186 -30.88 -21.71 -1.93
CA TYR A 186 -30.92 -20.63 -0.94
C TYR A 186 -31.24 -19.25 -1.55
N THR A 187 -31.15 -19.11 -2.86
CA THR A 187 -31.57 -17.92 -3.60
C THR A 187 -32.08 -18.29 -4.98
N SER A 188 -33.05 -17.53 -5.49
CA SER A 188 -33.51 -17.62 -6.88
C SER A 188 -32.71 -16.74 -7.85
N VAL A 189 -31.72 -16.00 -7.34
CA VAL A 189 -30.90 -15.09 -8.16
C VAL A 189 -29.85 -15.91 -8.92
N ASP A 190 -30.11 -16.17 -10.19
CA ASP A 190 -29.16 -16.74 -11.14
C ASP A 190 -27.96 -15.80 -11.32
N PRO A 191 -26.71 -16.25 -11.08
CA PRO A 191 -25.50 -15.44 -11.27
C PRO A 191 -25.31 -14.85 -12.68
N ASP A 192 -25.80 -15.54 -13.71
CA ASP A 192 -25.67 -15.10 -15.10
C ASP A 192 -26.78 -14.13 -15.53
N SER A 193 -27.83 -13.99 -14.70
CA SER A 193 -28.89 -13.01 -14.92
C SER A 193 -28.42 -11.58 -14.65
N THR A 194 -29.17 -10.60 -15.19
CA THR A 194 -28.96 -9.17 -14.90
C THR A 194 -28.91 -8.87 -13.40
N ASP A 195 -29.76 -9.52 -12.61
CA ASP A 195 -29.80 -9.30 -11.16
C ASP A 195 -28.66 -10.02 -10.43
N GLY A 196 -28.22 -11.17 -10.93
CA GLY A 196 -26.98 -11.84 -10.50
C GLY A 196 -25.75 -10.96 -10.69
N GLN A 197 -25.60 -10.36 -11.87
CA GLN A 197 -24.49 -9.45 -12.18
C GLN A 197 -24.51 -8.19 -11.30
N LYS A 198 -25.70 -7.62 -11.00
CA LYS A 198 -25.83 -6.52 -10.03
C LYS A 198 -25.44 -6.94 -8.60
N ALA A 199 -25.83 -8.14 -8.18
CA ALA A 199 -25.47 -8.67 -6.86
C ALA A 199 -23.95 -8.89 -6.73
N ILE A 200 -23.32 -9.44 -7.77
CA ILE A 200 -21.86 -9.61 -7.84
C ILE A 200 -21.16 -8.25 -7.77
N TYR A 201 -21.59 -7.28 -8.59
CA TYR A 201 -21.04 -5.92 -8.55
C TYR A 201 -21.15 -5.30 -7.16
N THR A 202 -22.31 -5.42 -6.51
CA THR A 202 -22.56 -4.88 -5.18
C THR A 202 -21.66 -5.53 -4.13
N GLY A 203 -21.49 -6.86 -4.19
CA GLY A 203 -20.59 -7.60 -3.30
C GLY A 203 -19.14 -7.17 -3.46
N VAL A 204 -18.66 -7.05 -4.71
CA VAL A 204 -17.30 -6.57 -5.02
C VAL A 204 -17.10 -5.13 -4.56
N HIS A 205 -18.09 -4.25 -4.78
CA HIS A 205 -18.02 -2.85 -4.35
C HIS A 205 -18.00 -2.69 -2.82
N THR A 206 -18.78 -3.51 -2.12
CA THR A 206 -18.79 -3.55 -0.65
C THR A 206 -17.43 -4.00 -0.12
N GLY A 207 -16.86 -5.07 -0.68
CA GLY A 207 -15.51 -5.53 -0.32
C GLY A 207 -14.44 -4.48 -0.61
N TYR A 208 -14.49 -3.83 -1.77
CA TYR A 208 -13.61 -2.72 -2.11
C TYR A 208 -13.66 -1.60 -1.06
N THR A 209 -14.87 -1.17 -0.68
CA THR A 209 -15.07 -0.08 0.27
C THR A 209 -14.53 -0.45 1.65
N TYR A 210 -14.82 -1.66 2.14
CA TYR A 210 -14.31 -2.16 3.41
C TYR A 210 -12.77 -2.15 3.46
N ILE A 211 -12.11 -2.73 2.44
CA ILE A 211 -10.65 -2.82 2.38
C ILE A 211 -10.04 -1.41 2.22
N LYS A 212 -10.67 -0.53 1.43
CA LYS A 212 -10.23 0.86 1.22
C LYS A 212 -10.26 1.66 2.51
N ASP A 213 -11.35 1.56 3.27
CA ASP A 213 -11.54 2.32 4.50
C ASP A 213 -10.61 1.82 5.61
N ALA A 214 -10.40 0.50 5.70
CA ALA A 214 -9.38 -0.10 6.56
C ALA A 214 -7.96 0.37 6.20
N PHE A 215 -7.61 0.42 4.91
CA PHE A 215 -6.30 0.91 4.46
C PHE A 215 -6.11 2.41 4.72
N SER A 216 -7.18 3.18 4.53
CA SER A 216 -7.20 4.62 4.73
C SER A 216 -7.31 5.02 6.21
N LEU A 217 -7.64 4.06 7.08
CA LEU A 217 -7.89 4.24 8.51
C LEU A 217 -8.99 5.27 8.79
N LYS A 218 -10.04 5.26 7.96
CA LYS A 218 -11.09 6.29 7.95
C LYS A 218 -11.92 6.31 9.24
N ASP A 219 -12.15 5.14 9.84
CA ASP A 219 -12.95 5.01 11.08
C ASP A 219 -12.14 5.21 12.37
N ILE A 220 -10.82 5.39 12.31
CA ILE A 220 -10.02 5.73 13.50
C ILE A 220 -10.34 7.16 14.02
N ASN A 221 -11.01 7.99 13.22
CA ASN A 221 -11.38 9.36 13.58
C ASN A 221 -12.79 9.49 14.20
N LYS A 222 -13.58 8.41 14.29
CA LYS A 222 -14.89 8.39 14.97
C LYS A 222 -14.73 7.89 16.40
#